data_AF-A0A1M3MF91-F1
#
_entry.id   AF-A0A1M3MF91-F1
#
_cell.length_a   1.000
_cell.length_b   1.000
_cell.length_c   1.000
_cell.angle_alpha   90.00
_cell.angle_beta   90.00
_cell.angle_gamma   90.00
#
_symmetry.space_group_name_H-M   'P 1'
#
loop_
_entity.id
_entity.type
_entity.pdbx_description
1 polymer ?
#
loop_
_entity_poly.entity_id
_entity_poly.type
_entity_poly.pdbx_seq_one_letter_code
_entity_poly.pdbx_strand_id
1 'polypeptide(L)'
;MSSNIDIQKKCMWCGQVFTAHKMSTSCCSHKCASAAYKDRVRKERVAAYQKEQSIQELNEPIKDLEQKEFFTPTEAAKLLGVSRASIYRYMADNTIKAVQFKGKTLIRRKDIDALFENPVSYNKRHPKERAPITEFYTTAEVKEKYNVKDSWIFVVAKKHNIPRTFNRGKTYWSKKHIDNYFAKKAADPEITEWYTVAEIQEKFRMTLASIYSLASSNAIPKKKEGIMVYYSKKHFDIAKGVAEPEEPQYYTVAEAMEKFNLTRDQLYHYATYHNIPRVKVGKYTKISRPELDKLLGAPKIE
;
A
#
# COMPACT_ATOMS: atom_id res chain seq x y z
N MET A 1 54.41 7.34 18.31
CA MET A 1 54.43 6.52 17.09
C MET A 1 53.25 6.93 16.21
N SER A 2 53.49 7.81 15.24
CA SER A 2 52.49 8.12 14.20
C SER A 2 52.73 7.13 13.07
N SER A 3 51.89 6.13 12.90
CA SER A 3 51.90 5.29 11.71
C SER A 3 51.69 6.20 10.48
N ASN A 4 52.67 6.24 9.59
CA ASN A 4 52.51 6.85 8.27
C ASN A 4 51.55 5.95 7.48
N ILE A 5 50.28 6.33 7.44
CA ILE A 5 49.25 5.59 6.69
C ILE A 5 49.18 6.20 5.30
N ASP A 6 49.56 5.44 4.29
CA ASP A 6 49.45 5.85 2.89
C ASP A 6 48.15 5.31 2.29
N ILE A 7 47.27 6.21 1.87
CA ILE A 7 45.94 5.87 1.39
C ILE A 7 45.75 6.43 -0.01
N GLN A 8 45.47 5.58 -0.99
CA GLN A 8 45.10 6.04 -2.33
C GLN A 8 43.65 6.56 -2.33
N LYS A 9 43.46 7.83 -2.69
CA LYS A 9 42.15 8.50 -2.78
C LYS A 9 41.99 9.21 -4.11
N LYS A 10 40.76 9.39 -4.56
CA LYS A 10 40.44 10.28 -5.70
C LYS A 10 40.26 11.71 -5.20
N CYS A 11 40.90 12.68 -5.87
CA CYS A 11 40.75 14.10 -5.53
C CYS A 11 39.33 14.58 -5.80
N MET A 12 38.73 15.25 -4.82
CA MET A 12 37.38 15.81 -4.91
C MET A 12 37.21 16.87 -6.03
N TRP A 13 38.30 17.51 -6.47
CA TRP A 13 38.26 18.55 -7.49
C TRP A 13 38.63 18.04 -8.89
N CYS A 14 39.84 17.49 -9.06
CA CYS A 14 40.34 17.07 -10.38
C CYS A 14 40.08 15.59 -10.70
N GLY A 15 39.55 14.81 -9.76
CA GLY A 15 39.25 13.38 -9.95
C GLY A 15 40.46 12.44 -10.02
N GLN A 16 41.69 12.98 -10.03
CA GLN A 16 42.93 12.20 -10.10
C GLN A 16 43.18 11.43 -8.80
N VAL A 17 43.75 10.23 -8.92
CA VAL A 17 44.17 9.42 -7.78
C VAL A 17 45.45 9.99 -7.19
N PHE A 18 45.50 10.15 -5.87
CA PHE A 18 46.67 10.63 -5.14
C PHE A 18 46.85 9.88 -3.82
N THR A 19 48.08 9.85 -3.31
CA THR A 19 48.41 9.25 -2.02
C THR A 19 48.21 10.28 -0.90
N ALA A 20 47.31 9.98 0.02
CA ALA A 20 47.02 10.80 1.19
C ALA A 20 47.60 10.17 2.46
N HIS A 21 48.30 10.96 3.26
CA HIS A 21 48.86 10.54 4.55
C HIS A 21 47.91 10.73 5.74
N LYS A 22 46.70 11.28 5.48
CA LYS A 22 45.66 11.53 6.49
C LYS A 22 44.28 11.13 5.95
N MET A 23 43.43 10.62 6.83
CA MET A 23 42.03 10.29 6.50
C MET A 23 41.20 11.53 6.12
N SER A 24 41.54 12.72 6.63
CA SER A 24 40.83 13.97 6.35
C SER A 24 41.21 14.64 5.02
N THR A 25 42.36 14.29 4.42
CA THR A 25 42.78 14.89 3.15
C THR A 25 41.89 14.42 2.00
N SER A 26 41.23 15.37 1.33
CA SER A 26 40.26 15.12 0.25
C SER A 26 40.74 15.59 -1.13
N CYS A 27 41.83 16.36 -1.21
CA CYS A 27 42.36 16.94 -2.44
C CYS A 27 43.85 16.64 -2.61
N CYS A 28 44.31 16.51 -3.86
CA CYS A 28 45.70 16.17 -4.18
C CYS A 28 46.70 17.32 -3.98
N SER A 29 46.23 18.57 -3.95
CA SER A 29 47.09 19.76 -3.82
C SER A 29 46.34 20.94 -3.20
N HIS A 30 47.08 21.92 -2.69
CA HIS A 30 46.51 23.17 -2.18
C HIS A 30 45.70 23.93 -3.24
N LYS A 31 46.12 23.88 -4.52
CA LYS A 31 45.37 24.46 -5.64
C LYS A 31 43.97 23.82 -5.78
N CYS A 32 43.90 22.49 -5.75
CA CYS A 32 42.62 21.75 -5.81
C CYS A 32 41.75 22.00 -4.57
N ALA A 33 42.36 22.08 -3.37
CA ALA A 33 41.63 22.39 -2.15
C ALA A 33 41.04 23.82 -2.17
N SER A 34 41.79 24.81 -2.64
CA SER A 34 41.32 26.19 -2.79
C SER A 34 40.20 26.30 -3.82
N ALA A 35 40.32 25.60 -4.96
CA ALA A 35 39.29 25.57 -5.99
C ALA A 35 38.00 24.90 -5.49
N ALA A 36 38.10 23.75 -4.81
CA ALA A 36 36.96 23.07 -4.20
C ALA A 36 36.28 23.93 -3.12
N TYR A 37 37.05 24.66 -2.31
CA TYR A 37 36.50 25.60 -1.34
C TYR A 37 35.73 26.74 -2.01
N LYS A 38 36.30 27.37 -3.04
CA LYS A 38 35.64 28.45 -3.79
C LYS A 38 34.36 27.97 -4.50
N ASP A 39 34.39 26.77 -5.07
CA ASP A 39 33.22 26.16 -5.70
C ASP A 39 32.11 25.85 -4.68
N ARG A 40 32.46 25.33 -3.50
CA ARG A 40 31.50 25.13 -2.40
C ARG A 40 30.84 26.45 -2.00
N VAL A 41 31.64 27.50 -1.77
CA VAL A 41 31.11 28.83 -1.41
C VAL A 41 30.23 29.40 -2.52
N ARG A 42 30.58 29.19 -3.79
CA ARG A 42 29.75 29.61 -4.93
C ARG A 42 28.42 28.85 -4.95
N LYS A 43 28.44 27.52 -4.77
CA LYS A 43 27.24 26.68 -4.70
C LYS A 43 26.32 27.06 -3.54
N GLU A 44 26.89 27.35 -2.36
CA GLU A 44 26.13 27.82 -1.20
C GLU A 44 25.45 29.17 -1.49
N ARG A 45 26.14 30.12 -2.13
CA ARG A 45 25.54 31.41 -2.53
C ARG A 45 24.42 31.25 -3.55
N VAL A 46 24.62 30.41 -4.57
CA VAL A 46 23.59 30.13 -5.58
C VAL A 46 22.36 29.46 -4.92
N ALA A 47 22.58 28.49 -4.03
CA ALA A 47 21.49 27.83 -3.31
C ALA A 47 20.73 28.79 -2.37
N ALA A 48 21.44 29.69 -1.68
CA ALA A 48 20.82 30.72 -0.85
C ALA A 48 19.94 31.66 -1.69
N TYR A 49 20.46 32.15 -2.82
CA TYR A 49 19.70 33.00 -3.74
C TYR A 49 18.47 32.28 -4.32
N GLN A 50 18.61 31.03 -4.78
CA GLN A 50 17.48 30.22 -5.26
C GLN A 50 16.41 30.01 -4.17
N LYS A 51 16.84 29.80 -2.92
CA LYS A 51 15.91 29.67 -1.78
C LYS A 51 15.18 30.99 -1.52
N GLU A 52 15.89 32.12 -1.49
CA GLU A 52 15.30 33.45 -1.33
C GLU A 52 14.33 33.79 -2.45
N GLN A 53 14.70 33.52 -3.71
CA GLN A 53 13.84 33.71 -4.87
C GLN A 53 12.58 32.85 -4.78
N SER A 54 12.69 31.57 -4.40
CA SER A 54 11.53 30.69 -4.22
C SER A 54 10.58 31.19 -3.11
N ILE A 55 11.12 31.78 -2.03
CA ILE A 55 10.32 32.36 -0.95
C ILE A 55 9.64 33.65 -1.43
N GLN A 56 10.32 34.47 -2.22
CA GLN A 56 9.75 35.67 -2.83
C GLN A 56 8.61 35.32 -3.79
N GLU A 57 8.81 34.36 -4.69
CA GLU A 57 7.79 33.88 -5.64
C GLU A 57 6.56 33.29 -4.93
N LEU A 58 6.72 32.66 -3.76
CA LEU A 58 5.61 32.18 -2.93
C LEU A 58 4.85 33.32 -2.24
N ASN A 59 5.55 34.41 -1.88
CA ASN A 59 4.99 35.51 -1.10
C ASN A 59 4.37 36.64 -1.94
N GLU A 60 4.85 36.87 -3.17
CA GLU A 60 4.24 37.84 -4.09
C GLU A 60 2.73 37.64 -4.30
N PRO A 61 2.22 36.43 -4.61
CA PRO A 61 0.78 36.23 -4.80
C PRO A 61 -0.04 36.38 -3.50
N ILE A 62 0.59 36.40 -2.32
CA ILE A 62 -0.11 36.56 -1.03
C ILE A 62 -0.38 38.04 -0.75
N LYS A 63 0.54 38.93 -1.10
CA LYS A 63 0.37 40.39 -0.92
C LYS A 63 -0.82 40.95 -1.73
N ASP A 64 -1.03 40.44 -2.94
CA ASP A 64 -2.17 40.82 -3.77
C ASP A 64 -3.52 40.27 -3.25
N LEU A 65 -3.49 39.19 -2.46
CA LEU A 65 -4.68 38.62 -1.83
C LEU A 65 -5.09 39.40 -0.58
N GLU A 66 -4.16 40.02 0.13
CA GLU A 66 -4.43 40.83 1.32
C GLU A 66 -5.22 42.12 1.05
N GLN A 67 -5.37 42.55 -0.21
CA GLN A 67 -6.14 43.76 -0.55
C GLN A 67 -7.50 43.45 -1.18
N LYS A 68 -7.79 42.17 -1.47
CA LYS A 68 -9.06 41.76 -2.08
C LYS A 68 -10.16 41.59 -1.04
N GLU A 69 -11.37 42.03 -1.39
CA GLU A 69 -12.56 41.89 -0.53
C GLU A 69 -13.32 40.57 -0.78
N PHE A 70 -13.20 40.00 -1.99
CA PHE A 70 -13.86 38.77 -2.38
C PHE A 70 -12.85 37.70 -2.78
N PHE A 71 -13.03 36.49 -2.25
CA PHE A 71 -12.15 35.35 -2.45
C PHE A 71 -12.90 34.20 -3.09
N THR A 72 -12.27 33.52 -4.04
CA THR A 72 -12.69 32.17 -4.45
C THR A 72 -12.34 31.16 -3.35
N PRO A 73 -13.00 29.98 -3.30
CA PRO A 73 -12.66 28.94 -2.33
C PRO A 73 -11.18 28.50 -2.36
N THR A 74 -10.54 28.59 -3.52
CA THR A 74 -9.11 28.29 -3.69
C THR A 74 -8.22 29.38 -3.08
N GLU A 75 -8.59 30.65 -3.25
CA GLU A 75 -7.85 31.78 -2.66
C GLU A 75 -8.07 31.85 -1.16
N ALA A 76 -9.30 31.65 -0.67
CA ALA A 76 -9.61 31.58 0.76
C ALA A 76 -8.85 30.44 1.46
N ALA A 77 -8.69 29.30 0.78
CA ALA A 77 -7.87 28.19 1.26
C ALA A 77 -6.40 28.57 1.41
N LYS A 78 -5.84 29.32 0.43
CA LYS A 78 -4.46 29.84 0.50
C LYS A 78 -4.30 30.87 1.63
N LEU A 79 -5.26 31.79 1.77
CA LEU A 79 -5.25 32.83 2.80
C LEU A 79 -5.24 32.23 4.21
N LEU A 80 -6.06 31.21 4.46
CA LEU A 80 -6.16 30.54 5.76
C LEU A 80 -5.13 29.42 5.96
N GLY A 81 -4.34 29.06 4.93
CA GLY A 81 -3.41 27.94 4.98
C GLY A 81 -4.09 26.56 5.12
N VAL A 82 -5.35 26.42 4.69
CA VAL A 82 -6.13 25.17 4.80
C VAL A 82 -6.39 24.53 3.43
N SER A 83 -6.83 23.28 3.41
CA SER A 83 -7.21 22.62 2.16
C SER A 83 -8.49 23.23 1.55
N ARG A 84 -8.58 23.27 0.22
CA ARG A 84 -9.81 23.65 -0.51
C ARG A 84 -11.04 22.85 -0.04
N ALA A 85 -10.85 21.57 0.29
CA ALA A 85 -11.90 20.71 0.82
C ALA A 85 -12.38 21.14 2.22
N SER A 86 -11.53 21.77 3.03
CA SER A 86 -11.95 22.37 4.31
C SER A 86 -12.89 23.55 4.08
N ILE A 87 -12.58 24.44 3.13
CA ILE A 87 -13.44 25.58 2.80
C ILE A 87 -14.82 25.12 2.31
N TYR A 88 -14.89 24.10 1.45
CA TYR A 88 -16.19 23.54 1.05
C TYR A 88 -16.98 22.94 2.20
N ARG A 89 -16.32 22.29 3.16
CA ARG A 89 -16.99 21.79 4.37
C ARG A 89 -17.53 22.94 5.22
N TYR A 90 -16.75 23.99 5.44
CA TYR A 90 -17.21 25.19 6.14
C TYR A 90 -18.39 25.89 5.44
N MET A 91 -18.42 25.90 4.11
CA MET A 91 -19.58 26.41 3.36
C MET A 91 -20.80 25.49 3.50
N ALA A 92 -20.63 24.16 3.50
CA ALA A 92 -21.71 23.20 3.68
C ALA A 92 -22.29 23.22 5.12
N ASP A 93 -21.41 23.39 6.12
CA ASP A 93 -21.75 23.53 7.53
C ASP A 93 -22.33 24.93 7.86
N ASN A 94 -22.43 25.83 6.86
CA ASN A 94 -22.85 27.22 6.99
C ASN A 94 -22.02 28.07 7.97
N THR A 95 -20.79 27.65 8.29
CA THR A 95 -19.89 28.43 9.16
C THR A 95 -19.29 29.63 8.44
N ILE A 96 -19.05 29.50 7.13
CA ILE A 96 -18.61 30.60 6.26
C ILE A 96 -19.71 30.87 5.24
N LYS A 97 -20.24 32.09 5.25
CA LYS A 97 -21.23 32.53 4.25
C LYS A 97 -20.55 32.72 2.90
N ALA A 98 -21.16 32.17 1.86
CA ALA A 98 -20.66 32.26 0.50
C ALA A 98 -21.82 32.42 -0.49
N VAL A 99 -21.54 33.06 -1.63
CA VAL A 99 -22.52 33.22 -2.71
C VAL A 99 -22.08 32.38 -3.90
N GLN A 100 -22.98 31.54 -4.40
CA GLN A 100 -22.76 30.73 -5.59
C GLN A 100 -23.38 31.40 -6.82
N PHE A 101 -22.53 31.77 -7.77
CA PHE A 101 -22.91 32.19 -9.12
C PHE A 101 -22.86 31.00 -10.09
N LYS A 102 -23.40 31.18 -11.30
CA LYS A 102 -23.29 30.19 -12.38
C LYS A 102 -21.81 30.05 -12.80
N GLY A 103 -21.12 29.07 -12.21
CA GLY A 103 -19.72 28.72 -12.49
C GLY A 103 -18.67 29.23 -11.50
N LYS A 104 -19.03 30.07 -10.51
CA LYS A 104 -18.08 30.60 -9.52
C LYS A 104 -18.72 30.72 -8.14
N THR A 105 -17.92 30.53 -7.10
CA THR A 105 -18.32 30.78 -5.70
C THR A 105 -17.43 31.88 -5.14
N LEU A 106 -18.01 32.86 -4.45
CA LEU A 106 -17.27 33.95 -3.82
C LEU A 106 -17.60 34.01 -2.33
N ILE A 107 -16.55 34.29 -1.54
CA ILE A 107 -16.57 34.43 -0.09
C ILE A 107 -16.11 35.85 0.22
N ARG A 108 -16.82 36.57 1.08
CA ARG A 108 -16.38 37.91 1.52
C ARG A 108 -15.33 37.77 2.59
N ARG A 109 -14.36 38.68 2.61
CA ARG A 109 -13.35 38.71 3.68
C ARG A 109 -13.96 38.79 5.07
N LYS A 110 -14.98 39.63 5.25
CA LYS A 110 -15.70 39.79 6.52
C LYS A 110 -16.27 38.47 7.06
N ASP A 111 -16.75 37.60 6.17
CA ASP A 111 -17.29 36.29 6.56
C ASP A 111 -16.17 35.29 6.94
N ILE A 112 -14.95 35.50 6.43
CA ILE A 112 -13.75 34.76 6.85
C ILE A 112 -13.27 35.26 8.21
N ASP A 113 -13.19 36.58 8.40
CA ASP A 113 -12.74 37.21 9.64
C ASP A 113 -13.71 36.90 10.79
N ALA A 114 -15.02 36.84 10.51
CA ALA A 114 -16.07 36.44 11.45
C ALA A 114 -15.85 35.04 12.06
N LEU A 115 -15.09 34.15 11.40
CA LEU A 115 -14.71 32.84 11.93
C LEU A 115 -13.84 32.95 13.19
N PHE A 116 -13.01 34.01 13.26
CA PHE A 116 -12.15 34.30 14.39
C PHE A 116 -12.84 35.15 15.45
N GLU A 117 -13.85 35.95 15.08
CA GLU A 117 -14.67 36.72 16.02
C GLU A 117 -15.60 35.83 16.84
N ASN A 118 -16.18 34.80 16.23
CA ASN A 118 -17.06 33.83 16.89
C ASN A 118 -16.52 32.40 16.74
N PRO A 119 -15.43 32.06 17.44
CA PRO A 119 -14.79 30.76 17.29
C PRO A 119 -15.68 29.64 17.84
N VAL A 120 -15.86 28.58 17.05
CA VAL A 120 -16.42 27.32 17.57
C VAL A 120 -15.47 26.80 18.66
N SER A 121 -16.03 26.37 19.80
CA SER A 121 -15.23 25.81 20.89
C SER A 121 -14.31 24.71 20.38
N TYR A 122 -13.01 24.81 20.69
CA TYR A 122 -12.02 23.84 20.22
C TYR A 122 -12.29 22.45 20.81
N ASN A 123 -12.83 21.55 19.98
CA ASN A 123 -13.00 20.16 20.35
C ASN A 123 -11.68 19.43 20.20
N LYS A 124 -11.01 19.16 21.33
CA LYS A 124 -9.79 18.36 21.36
C LYS A 124 -10.11 16.97 20.80
N ARG A 125 -9.38 16.56 19.75
CA ARG A 125 -9.49 15.20 19.21
C ARG A 125 -8.97 14.22 20.27
N HIS A 126 -9.87 13.56 20.97
CA HIS A 126 -9.50 12.46 21.86
C HIS A 126 -9.00 11.27 21.01
N PRO A 127 -7.93 10.59 21.42
CA PRO A 127 -7.54 9.33 20.82
C PRO A 127 -8.74 8.37 20.85
N LYS A 128 -9.00 7.68 19.74
CA LYS A 128 -10.04 6.64 19.72
C LYS A 128 -9.72 5.62 20.81
N GLU A 129 -10.63 5.48 21.78
CA GLU A 129 -10.52 4.47 22.81
C GLU A 129 -10.47 3.09 22.15
N ARG A 130 -9.46 2.29 22.52
CA ARG A 130 -9.34 0.91 22.01
C ARG A 130 -10.20 0.03 22.90
N ALA A 131 -11.07 -0.77 22.29
CA ALA A 131 -11.86 -1.74 23.04
C ALA A 131 -10.95 -2.64 23.90
N PRO A 132 -11.30 -2.90 25.18
CA PRO A 132 -10.48 -3.70 26.06
C PRO A 132 -10.38 -5.13 25.52
N ILE A 133 -9.17 -5.67 25.53
CA ILE A 133 -8.93 -7.07 25.17
C ILE A 133 -9.24 -7.91 26.40
N THR A 134 -10.34 -8.66 26.36
CA THR A 134 -10.79 -9.53 27.46
C THR A 134 -10.29 -10.96 27.32
N GLU A 135 -10.08 -11.42 26.09
CA GLU A 135 -9.75 -12.80 25.79
C GLU A 135 -8.27 -12.99 25.46
N PHE A 136 -7.63 -13.86 26.22
CA PHE A 136 -6.22 -14.19 26.04
C PHE A 136 -5.97 -15.70 25.91
N TYR A 137 -4.92 -16.08 25.19
CA TYR A 137 -4.30 -17.40 25.21
C TYR A 137 -3.00 -17.36 26.03
N THR A 138 -2.67 -18.44 26.72
CA THR A 138 -1.31 -18.63 27.25
C THR A 138 -0.33 -19.03 26.15
N THR A 139 0.98 -18.86 26.38
CA THR A 139 2.01 -19.35 25.44
C THR A 139 1.87 -20.85 25.16
N ALA A 140 1.53 -21.65 26.18
CA ALA A 140 1.34 -23.09 26.05
C ALA A 140 0.12 -23.42 25.17
N GLU A 141 -1.01 -22.74 25.36
CA GLU A 141 -2.19 -22.91 24.52
C GLU A 141 -1.92 -22.55 23.05
N VAL A 142 -1.16 -21.49 22.79
CA VAL A 142 -0.77 -21.12 21.40
C VAL A 142 0.14 -22.20 20.80
N LYS A 143 1.07 -22.74 21.57
CA LYS A 143 1.95 -23.82 21.15
C LYS A 143 1.16 -25.07 20.78
N GLU A 144 0.24 -25.50 21.62
CA GLU A 144 -0.58 -26.69 21.39
C GLU A 144 -1.55 -26.52 20.22
N LYS A 145 -2.26 -25.39 20.17
CA LYS A 145 -3.26 -25.12 19.12
C LYS A 145 -2.65 -25.01 17.73
N TYR A 146 -1.47 -24.38 17.61
CA TYR A 146 -0.86 -24.06 16.32
C TYR A 146 0.41 -24.86 16.00
N ASN A 147 0.82 -25.77 16.90
CA ASN A 147 2.04 -26.57 16.79
C ASN A 147 3.29 -25.74 16.45
N VAL A 148 3.50 -24.63 17.16
CA VAL A 148 4.60 -23.68 16.93
C VAL A 148 5.59 -23.67 18.08
N LYS A 149 6.86 -23.38 17.79
CA LYS A 149 7.91 -23.26 18.81
C LYS A 149 7.70 -22.02 19.70
N ASP A 150 7.89 -22.16 21.01
CA ASP A 150 7.70 -21.08 21.99
C ASP A 150 8.48 -19.80 21.64
N SER A 151 9.78 -19.94 21.35
CA SER A 151 10.64 -18.81 20.97
C SER A 151 10.15 -18.07 19.73
N TRP A 152 9.48 -18.78 18.82
CA TRP A 152 8.98 -18.21 17.57
C TRP A 152 7.74 -17.34 17.80
N ILE A 153 6.87 -17.69 18.76
CA ILE A 153 5.69 -16.89 19.14
C ILE A 153 6.12 -15.46 19.52
N PHE A 154 7.19 -15.32 20.30
CA PHE A 154 7.70 -14.01 20.70
C PHE A 154 8.23 -13.17 19.53
N VAL A 155 8.93 -13.80 18.58
CA VAL A 155 9.44 -13.13 17.37
C VAL A 155 8.27 -12.63 16.51
N VAL A 156 7.26 -13.48 16.32
CA VAL A 156 6.06 -13.13 15.56
C VAL A 156 5.29 -12.00 16.23
N ALA A 157 5.07 -12.08 17.54
CA ALA A 157 4.34 -11.05 18.27
C ALA A 157 5.02 -9.68 18.17
N LYS A 158 6.37 -9.64 18.22
CA LYS A 158 7.14 -8.41 18.02
C LYS A 158 7.02 -7.88 16.59
N LYS A 159 7.08 -8.74 15.58
CA LYS A 159 7.00 -8.35 14.16
C LYS A 159 5.61 -7.82 13.77
N HIS A 160 4.55 -8.40 14.35
CA HIS A 160 3.16 -8.11 13.99
C HIS A 160 2.42 -7.25 15.04
N ASN A 161 3.14 -6.71 16.03
CA ASN A 161 2.59 -5.87 17.11
C ASN A 161 1.39 -6.52 17.82
N ILE A 162 1.49 -7.82 18.12
CA ILE A 162 0.42 -8.54 18.81
C ILE A 162 0.42 -8.12 20.30
N PRO A 163 -0.71 -7.62 20.83
CA PRO A 163 -0.81 -7.24 22.23
C PRO A 163 -0.57 -8.43 23.15
N ARG A 164 0.25 -8.19 24.19
CA ARG A 164 0.54 -9.16 25.23
C ARG A 164 0.40 -8.55 26.61
N THR A 165 -0.03 -9.37 27.57
CA THR A 165 -0.08 -9.03 28.98
C THR A 165 0.74 -10.05 29.76
N PHE A 166 1.33 -9.63 30.87
CA PHE A 166 2.11 -10.50 31.75
C PHE A 166 1.39 -10.60 33.09
N ASN A 167 1.06 -11.82 33.52
CA ASN A 167 0.39 -12.05 34.78
C ASN A 167 0.95 -13.32 35.43
N ARG A 168 1.36 -13.24 36.71
CA ARG A 168 1.88 -14.36 37.52
C ARG A 168 2.92 -15.22 36.79
N GLY A 169 3.93 -14.60 36.16
CA GLY A 169 5.01 -15.34 35.49
C GLY A 169 4.66 -15.90 34.11
N LYS A 170 3.40 -15.83 33.68
CA LYS A 170 2.93 -16.32 32.38
C LYS A 170 2.67 -15.15 31.42
N THR A 171 2.99 -15.37 30.15
CA THR A 171 2.67 -14.42 29.08
C THR A 171 1.34 -14.79 28.44
N TYR A 172 0.46 -13.81 28.33
CA TYR A 172 -0.86 -13.91 27.75
C TYR A 172 -0.90 -13.11 26.45
N TRP A 173 -1.50 -13.71 25.42
CA TRP A 173 -1.60 -13.14 24.07
C TRP A 173 -3.06 -12.92 23.73
N SER A 174 -3.39 -11.83 23.04
CA SER A 174 -4.78 -11.62 22.62
C SER A 174 -5.26 -12.72 21.65
N LYS A 175 -6.38 -13.38 21.97
CA LYS A 175 -6.96 -14.45 21.12
C LYS A 175 -7.24 -13.94 19.71
N LYS A 176 -7.94 -12.81 19.61
CA LYS A 176 -8.33 -12.18 18.33
C LYS A 176 -7.12 -11.92 17.42
N HIS A 177 -6.03 -11.41 17.98
CA HIS A 177 -4.84 -11.09 17.19
C HIS A 177 -4.05 -12.32 16.76
N ILE A 178 -3.96 -13.34 17.63
CA ILE A 178 -3.32 -14.61 17.31
C ILE A 178 -4.14 -15.37 16.25
N ASP A 179 -5.45 -15.52 16.46
CA ASP A 179 -6.31 -16.24 15.54
C ASP A 179 -6.37 -15.55 14.16
N ASN A 180 -6.46 -14.21 14.12
CA ASN A 180 -6.35 -13.47 12.85
C ASN A 180 -4.98 -13.64 12.17
N TYR A 181 -3.91 -13.78 12.93
CA TYR A 181 -2.57 -13.97 12.37
C TYR A 181 -2.45 -15.33 11.68
N PHE A 182 -2.94 -16.39 12.32
CA PHE A 182 -2.90 -17.74 11.76
C PHE A 182 -3.94 -17.93 10.66
N ALA A 183 -5.13 -17.32 10.76
CA ALA A 183 -6.14 -17.36 9.70
C ALA A 183 -5.60 -16.80 8.37
N LYS A 184 -4.80 -15.72 8.40
CA LYS A 184 -4.14 -15.18 7.20
C LYS A 184 -3.13 -16.11 6.54
N LYS A 185 -2.69 -17.16 7.25
CA LYS A 185 -1.70 -18.13 6.76
C LYS A 185 -2.26 -19.55 6.61
N ALA A 186 -3.50 -19.77 7.05
CA ALA A 186 -4.17 -21.03 6.85
C ALA A 186 -4.32 -21.25 5.34
N ALA A 187 -4.10 -22.49 4.90
CA ALA A 187 -4.43 -22.88 3.54
C ALA A 187 -5.94 -22.77 3.34
N ASP A 188 -6.37 -22.40 2.12
CA ASP A 188 -7.79 -22.34 1.78
C ASP A 188 -8.46 -23.70 2.04
N PRO A 189 -9.56 -23.74 2.82
CA PRO A 189 -10.24 -25.00 3.16
C PRO A 189 -10.76 -25.79 1.96
N GLU A 190 -10.89 -25.13 0.81
CA GLU A 190 -11.33 -25.72 -0.46
C GLU A 190 -10.29 -26.67 -1.08
N ILE A 191 -9.03 -26.60 -0.65
CA ILE A 191 -7.95 -27.45 -1.17
C ILE A 191 -7.89 -28.74 -0.36
N THR A 192 -8.57 -29.76 -0.87
CA THR A 192 -8.62 -31.11 -0.30
C THR A 192 -7.36 -31.93 -0.58
N GLU A 193 -6.69 -31.67 -1.71
CA GLU A 193 -5.59 -32.51 -2.19
C GLU A 193 -4.24 -31.79 -2.18
N TRP A 194 -3.25 -32.46 -1.57
CA TRP A 194 -1.91 -31.93 -1.36
C TRP A 194 -0.84 -32.90 -1.90
N TYR A 195 0.16 -32.39 -2.60
CA TYR A 195 1.38 -33.10 -2.96
C TYR A 195 2.49 -32.87 -1.94
N THR A 196 3.21 -33.93 -1.59
CA THR A 196 4.51 -33.77 -0.93
C THR A 196 5.59 -33.36 -1.94
N VAL A 197 6.68 -32.77 -1.44
CA VAL A 197 7.83 -32.46 -2.30
C VAL A 197 8.40 -33.72 -2.95
N ALA A 198 8.46 -34.84 -2.21
CA ALA A 198 8.95 -36.12 -2.73
C ALA A 198 8.07 -36.65 -3.87
N GLU A 199 6.73 -36.63 -3.70
CA GLU A 199 5.79 -37.02 -4.76
C GLU A 199 5.95 -36.18 -6.03
N ILE A 200 6.22 -34.87 -5.89
CA ILE A 200 6.45 -33.99 -7.04
C ILE A 200 7.75 -34.36 -7.75
N GLN A 201 8.81 -34.67 -7.00
CA GLN A 201 10.08 -35.09 -7.57
C GLN A 201 9.93 -36.39 -8.37
N GLU A 202 9.18 -37.36 -7.85
CA GLU A 202 8.93 -38.63 -8.54
C GLU A 202 8.02 -38.46 -9.77
N LYS A 203 6.87 -37.78 -9.61
CA LYS A 203 5.86 -37.61 -10.67
C LYS A 203 6.38 -36.75 -11.83
N PHE A 204 7.05 -35.63 -11.53
CA PHE A 204 7.45 -34.64 -12.54
C PHE A 204 8.95 -34.63 -12.84
N ARG A 205 9.75 -35.51 -12.21
CA ARG A 205 11.21 -35.56 -12.35
C ARG A 205 11.87 -34.20 -12.18
N MET A 206 11.35 -33.40 -11.25
CA MET A 206 11.83 -32.04 -10.99
C MET A 206 12.89 -32.01 -9.89
N THR A 207 13.81 -31.06 -9.99
CA THR A 207 14.71 -30.73 -8.89
C THR A 207 13.98 -29.90 -7.83
N LEU A 208 14.40 -30.02 -6.56
CA LEU A 208 13.84 -29.23 -5.44
C LEU A 208 13.81 -27.72 -5.73
N ALA A 209 14.88 -27.19 -6.32
CA ALA A 209 14.98 -25.78 -6.68
C ALA A 209 13.92 -25.37 -7.72
N SER A 210 13.65 -26.24 -8.70
CA SER A 210 12.63 -26.00 -9.72
C SER A 210 11.22 -25.99 -9.11
N ILE A 211 10.94 -26.89 -8.17
CA ILE A 211 9.65 -26.94 -7.44
C ILE A 211 9.43 -25.63 -6.67
N TYR A 212 10.44 -25.16 -5.94
CA TYR A 212 10.33 -23.92 -5.17
C TYR A 212 10.17 -22.68 -6.05
N SER A 213 10.92 -22.61 -7.16
CA SER A 213 10.80 -21.51 -8.12
C SER A 213 9.40 -21.47 -8.73
N LEU A 214 8.88 -22.62 -9.18
CA LEU A 214 7.55 -22.74 -9.77
C LEU A 214 6.43 -22.40 -8.78
N ALA A 215 6.54 -22.88 -7.55
CA ALA A 215 5.58 -22.56 -6.50
C ALA A 215 5.59 -21.06 -6.15
N SER A 216 6.76 -20.44 -6.15
CA SER A 216 6.89 -19.01 -5.89
C SER A 216 6.39 -18.15 -7.05
N SER A 217 6.68 -18.52 -8.30
CA SER A 217 6.29 -17.75 -9.48
C SER A 217 4.77 -17.75 -9.70
N ASN A 218 4.12 -18.89 -9.43
CA ASN A 218 2.69 -19.07 -9.62
C ASN A 218 1.87 -18.86 -8.33
N ALA A 219 2.52 -18.41 -7.26
CA ALA A 219 1.91 -18.19 -5.94
C ALA A 219 1.07 -19.39 -5.45
N ILE A 220 1.59 -20.61 -5.63
CA ILE A 220 0.88 -21.85 -5.31
C ILE A 220 0.60 -21.92 -3.81
N PRO A 221 -0.66 -22.15 -3.38
CA PRO A 221 -1.00 -22.36 -1.98
C PRO A 221 -0.17 -23.49 -1.39
N LYS A 222 0.44 -23.21 -0.23
CA LYS A 222 1.29 -24.16 0.49
C LYS A 222 0.85 -24.32 1.93
N LYS A 223 0.86 -25.56 2.39
CA LYS A 223 0.60 -25.93 3.78
C LYS A 223 1.89 -26.45 4.40
N LYS A 224 2.15 -26.06 5.64
CA LYS A 224 3.32 -26.53 6.40
C LYS A 224 2.86 -27.31 7.61
N GLU A 225 3.22 -28.58 7.66
CA GLU A 225 3.00 -29.44 8.84
C GLU A 225 4.38 -29.95 9.30
N GLY A 226 4.84 -29.44 10.45
CA GLY A 226 6.18 -29.75 10.96
C GLY A 226 7.29 -29.24 10.03
N ILE A 227 8.15 -30.17 9.58
CA ILE A 227 9.27 -29.88 8.65
C ILE A 227 8.81 -30.00 7.19
N MET A 228 7.80 -30.82 6.91
CA MET A 228 7.31 -31.05 5.55
C MET A 228 6.48 -29.87 5.04
N VAL A 229 6.66 -29.59 3.74
CA VAL A 229 5.88 -28.60 3.00
C VAL A 229 5.07 -29.35 1.96
N TYR A 230 3.80 -28.97 1.87
CA TYR A 230 2.83 -29.54 0.95
C TYR A 230 2.34 -28.45 0.00
N TYR A 231 2.14 -28.80 -1.27
CA TYR A 231 1.61 -27.91 -2.30
C TYR A 231 0.26 -28.43 -2.77
N SER A 232 -0.66 -27.54 -3.11
CA SER A 232 -1.96 -27.91 -3.70
C SER A 232 -1.76 -28.72 -4.99
N LYS A 233 -2.38 -29.91 -5.10
CA LYS A 233 -2.30 -30.73 -6.33
C LYS A 233 -2.86 -29.99 -7.53
N LYS A 234 -4.07 -29.43 -7.39
CA LYS A 234 -4.77 -28.69 -8.44
C LYS A 234 -3.94 -27.55 -9.01
N HIS A 235 -3.46 -26.66 -8.13
CA HIS A 235 -2.69 -25.49 -8.58
C HIS A 235 -1.31 -25.87 -9.12
N PHE A 236 -0.71 -26.95 -8.62
CA PHE A 236 0.58 -27.42 -9.12
C PHE A 236 0.47 -28.06 -10.50
N ASP A 237 -0.56 -28.87 -10.75
CA ASP A 237 -0.81 -29.50 -12.04
C ASP A 237 -1.18 -28.44 -13.11
N ILE A 238 -1.95 -27.40 -12.74
CA ILE A 238 -2.22 -26.22 -13.61
C ILE A 238 -0.91 -25.48 -13.94
N ALA A 239 -0.06 -25.22 -12.95
CA ALA A 239 1.22 -24.53 -13.17
C ALA A 239 2.18 -25.32 -14.06
N LYS A 240 2.00 -26.65 -14.16
CA LYS A 240 2.75 -27.51 -15.08
C LYS A 240 2.10 -27.71 -16.44
N GLY A 241 0.86 -27.28 -16.63
CA GLY A 241 0.11 -27.51 -17.87
C GLY A 241 -0.37 -28.94 -18.06
N VAL A 242 -0.43 -29.74 -16.99
CA VAL A 242 -1.00 -31.10 -17.03
C VAL A 242 -2.52 -31.07 -16.83
N ALA A 243 -3.02 -30.06 -16.11
CA ALA A 243 -4.44 -29.77 -15.99
C ALA A 243 -4.77 -28.46 -16.71
N GLU A 244 -5.86 -28.44 -17.48
CA GLU A 244 -6.40 -27.19 -17.99
C GLU A 244 -6.87 -26.32 -16.80
N PRO A 245 -6.61 -25.00 -16.81
CA PRO A 245 -7.12 -24.12 -15.78
C PRO A 245 -8.66 -24.22 -15.76
N GLU A 246 -9.24 -24.41 -14.57
CA GLU A 246 -10.70 -24.39 -14.41
C GLU A 246 -11.24 -23.14 -15.13
N GLU A 247 -12.19 -23.33 -16.05
CA GLU A 247 -12.73 -22.23 -16.83
C GLU A 247 -13.20 -21.13 -15.87
N PRO A 248 -12.81 -19.86 -16.08
CA PRO A 248 -13.21 -18.77 -15.20
C PRO A 248 -14.71 -18.85 -14.93
N GLN A 249 -15.16 -18.98 -13.68
CA GLN A 249 -16.60 -19.11 -13.38
C GLN A 249 -17.43 -17.91 -13.85
N TYR A 250 -16.79 -16.81 -14.28
CA TYR A 250 -17.43 -15.60 -14.75
C TYR A 250 -16.82 -15.10 -16.06
N TYR A 251 -17.65 -14.66 -17.01
CA TYR A 251 -17.25 -13.85 -18.15
C TYR A 251 -17.06 -12.39 -17.73
N THR A 252 -16.10 -11.72 -18.36
CA THR A 252 -16.14 -10.25 -18.43
C THR A 252 -17.25 -9.82 -19.40
N VAL A 253 -17.78 -8.60 -19.25
CA VAL A 253 -18.80 -8.09 -20.17
C VAL A 253 -18.29 -8.11 -21.62
N ALA A 254 -17.00 -7.79 -21.84
CA ALA A 254 -16.40 -7.82 -23.17
C ALA A 254 -16.34 -9.24 -23.75
N GLU A 255 -15.84 -10.23 -22.98
CA GLU A 255 -15.82 -11.64 -23.40
C GLU A 255 -17.23 -12.15 -23.74
N ALA A 256 -18.23 -11.78 -22.95
CA ALA A 256 -19.60 -12.23 -23.15
C ALA A 256 -20.25 -11.58 -24.39
N MET A 257 -19.95 -10.30 -24.67
CA MET A 257 -20.39 -9.63 -25.89
C MET A 257 -19.81 -10.29 -27.14
N GLU A 258 -18.53 -10.64 -27.11
CA GLU A 258 -17.83 -11.29 -28.23
C GLU A 258 -18.35 -12.72 -28.46
N LYS A 259 -18.55 -13.49 -27.38
CA LYS A 259 -19.00 -14.88 -27.48
C LYS A 259 -20.44 -15.03 -28.01
N PHE A 260 -21.35 -14.17 -27.56
CA PHE A 260 -22.78 -14.27 -27.90
C PHE A 260 -23.23 -13.24 -28.95
N ASN A 261 -22.30 -12.41 -29.44
CA ASN A 261 -22.57 -11.35 -30.39
C ASN A 261 -23.71 -10.40 -29.95
N LEU A 262 -23.76 -10.09 -28.64
CA LEU A 262 -24.77 -9.25 -28.00
C LEU A 262 -24.23 -7.87 -27.66
N THR A 263 -25.11 -6.87 -27.67
CA THR A 263 -24.77 -5.54 -27.14
C THR A 263 -24.71 -5.57 -25.61
N ARG A 264 -23.95 -4.63 -25.04
CA ARG A 264 -23.83 -4.46 -23.58
C ARG A 264 -25.20 -4.38 -22.89
N ASP A 265 -26.12 -3.60 -23.44
CA ASP A 265 -27.43 -3.37 -22.83
C ASP A 265 -28.34 -4.59 -22.89
N GLN A 266 -28.32 -5.34 -24.01
CA GLN A 266 -29.00 -6.64 -24.10
C GLN A 266 -28.48 -7.61 -23.04
N LEU A 267 -27.16 -7.64 -22.87
CA LEU A 267 -26.52 -8.52 -21.90
C LEU A 267 -26.90 -8.16 -20.44
N TYR A 268 -27.01 -6.87 -20.11
CA TYR A 268 -27.54 -6.42 -18.81
C TYR A 268 -29.04 -6.68 -18.63
N HIS A 269 -29.82 -6.56 -19.71
CA HIS A 269 -31.24 -6.89 -19.70
C HIS A 269 -31.44 -8.37 -19.40
N TYR A 270 -30.78 -9.27 -20.12
CA TYR A 270 -30.85 -10.72 -19.87
C TYR A 270 -30.37 -11.10 -18.47
N ALA A 271 -29.26 -10.51 -18.01
CA ALA A 271 -28.76 -10.74 -16.66
C ALA A 271 -29.76 -10.30 -15.57
N THR A 272 -30.51 -9.22 -15.81
CA THR A 272 -31.52 -8.72 -14.86
C THR A 272 -32.81 -9.54 -14.93
N TYR A 273 -33.27 -9.88 -16.14
CA TYR A 273 -34.52 -10.60 -16.38
C TYR A 273 -34.45 -12.06 -15.92
N HIS A 274 -33.34 -12.74 -16.19
CA HIS A 274 -33.11 -14.14 -15.76
C HIS A 274 -32.40 -14.25 -14.40
N ASN A 275 -32.20 -13.12 -13.71
CA ASN A 275 -31.60 -13.06 -12.38
C ASN A 275 -30.23 -13.74 -12.27
N ILE A 276 -29.39 -13.59 -13.30
CA ILE A 276 -28.06 -14.22 -13.38
C ILE A 276 -27.12 -13.56 -12.35
N PRO A 277 -26.40 -14.35 -11.51
CA PRO A 277 -25.42 -13.87 -10.57
C PRO A 277 -24.33 -13.03 -11.22
N ARG A 278 -24.10 -11.86 -10.63
CA ARG A 278 -23.11 -10.87 -11.06
C ARG A 278 -22.25 -10.44 -9.89
N VAL A 279 -20.93 -10.47 -10.08
CA VAL A 279 -19.95 -10.03 -9.08
C VAL A 279 -19.27 -8.75 -9.56
N LYS A 280 -19.30 -7.69 -8.75
CA LYS A 280 -18.57 -6.45 -9.01
C LYS A 280 -17.13 -6.59 -8.49
N VAL A 281 -16.16 -6.53 -9.39
CA VAL A 281 -14.73 -6.51 -9.06
C VAL A 281 -14.16 -5.15 -9.48
N GLY A 282 -14.14 -4.21 -8.55
CA GLY A 282 -13.73 -2.82 -8.80
C GLY A 282 -14.68 -2.10 -9.77
N LYS A 283 -14.15 -1.60 -10.89
CA LYS A 283 -14.92 -0.92 -11.95
C LYS A 283 -15.68 -1.92 -12.86
N TYR A 284 -15.26 -3.17 -12.90
CA TYR A 284 -15.78 -4.16 -13.84
C TYR A 284 -16.85 -5.04 -13.20
N THR A 285 -17.88 -5.39 -13.98
CA THR A 285 -18.89 -6.40 -13.61
C THR A 285 -18.54 -7.71 -14.30
N LYS A 286 -18.54 -8.81 -13.56
CA LYS A 286 -18.37 -10.15 -14.10
C LYS A 286 -19.68 -10.93 -13.96
N ILE A 287 -20.03 -11.74 -14.97
CA ILE A 287 -21.31 -12.44 -15.08
C ILE A 287 -21.06 -13.94 -15.10
N SER A 288 -21.85 -14.73 -14.36
CA SER A 288 -21.70 -16.18 -14.25
C SER A 288 -21.68 -16.85 -15.64
N ARG A 289 -20.60 -17.59 -15.96
CA ARG A 289 -20.50 -18.36 -17.21
C ARG A 289 -21.55 -19.46 -17.34
N PRO A 290 -21.71 -20.39 -16.38
CA PRO A 290 -22.57 -21.55 -16.57
C PRO A 290 -24.04 -21.18 -16.79
N GLU A 291 -24.51 -20.11 -16.14
CA GLU A 291 -25.88 -19.65 -16.31
C GLU A 291 -26.09 -18.89 -17.62
N LEU A 292 -25.11 -18.09 -18.04
CA LEU A 292 -25.18 -17.36 -19.30
C LEU A 292 -25.07 -18.32 -20.50
N ASP A 293 -24.18 -19.31 -20.42
CA ASP A 293 -24.05 -20.38 -21.41
C ASP A 293 -25.29 -21.28 -21.47
N LYS A 294 -25.98 -21.53 -20.34
CA LYS A 294 -27.25 -22.26 -20.34
C LYS A 294 -28.40 -21.47 -20.99
N LEU A 295 -28.41 -20.15 -20.80
CA LEU A 295 -29.45 -19.28 -21.35
C LEU A 295 -29.27 -19.04 -22.86
N LEU A 296 -28.04 -18.79 -23.28
CA LEU A 296 -27.70 -18.33 -24.63
C LEU A 296 -27.00 -19.42 -25.48
N GLY A 297 -26.78 -20.60 -24.92
CA GLY A 297 -26.22 -21.74 -25.63
C GLY A 297 -27.15 -22.23 -26.75
N ALA A 298 -26.56 -22.74 -27.83
CA ALA A 298 -27.33 -23.32 -28.93
C ALA A 298 -28.24 -24.46 -28.41
N PRO A 299 -29.49 -24.57 -28.90
CA PRO A 299 -30.38 -25.66 -28.51
C PRO A 299 -29.74 -27.00 -28.86
N LYS A 300 -29.45 -27.81 -27.84
CA LYS A 300 -29.06 -29.21 -28.02
C LYS A 300 -30.35 -30.01 -28.23
N ILE A 301 -30.49 -30.60 -29.41
CA ILE A 301 -31.50 -31.63 -29.67
C ILE A 301 -30.83 -32.95 -29.23
N GLU A 302 -31.34 -33.57 -28.17
CA GLU A 302 -31.04 -34.97 -27.81
C GLU A 302 -31.92 -35.92 -28.61
#